data_AF-A0A8C6TBR9-F1
#
_entry.id   AF-A0A8C6TBR9-F1
#
_cell.length_a   1.000
_cell.length_b   1.000
_cell.length_c   1.000
_cell.angle_alpha   90.00
_cell.angle_beta   90.00
_cell.angle_gamma   90.00
#
_symmetry.space_group_name_H-M   'P 1'
#
loop_
_entity.id
_entity.type
_entity.pdbx_description
1 polymer ?
#
loop_
_entity_poly.entity_id
_entity_poly.type
_entity_poly.pdbx_seq_one_letter_code
_entity_poly.pdbx_strand_id
1 'polypeptide(L)'
;TIVIIHLTGELDDCFCDVESIDVFNNFKIYPKIKKLTERDYFRYYRVNLKRPCPFWPDDSHCAIKDCQVESCPESKVPVGIKSGNYNKYSQAASVESDVSECEHAKLGAINSTLSNQTKEAFEDWARHDDAQDHFCELDAAVLQMRTSPDAEYVDLLLNPERFTGYKGPSAWRIWNSIYEENCFKPRSVYRPLNPLVPAEVKGFYNWLEGLCLEKRVFYRLISGLHSSINIHLSADFLLDATITITATTTIYCYYTITASY
;
A
#
# COMPACT_ATOMS: atom_id res chain seq x y z
N THR A 1 15.38 9.22 12.87
CA THR A 1 15.94 8.22 13.80
C THR A 1 15.66 6.86 13.21
N ILE A 2 16.69 6.05 12.91
CA ILE A 2 16.49 4.70 12.35
C ILE A 2 15.99 3.81 13.49
N VAL A 3 14.80 3.23 13.33
CA VAL A 3 14.29 2.20 14.22
C VAL A 3 14.97 0.89 13.82
N ILE A 4 15.93 0.42 14.62
CA ILE A 4 16.57 -0.88 14.44
C ILE A 4 15.70 -1.91 15.18
N ILE A 5 15.03 -2.78 14.43
CA ILE A 5 14.24 -3.88 14.99
C ILE A 5 15.15 -5.12 15.02
N HIS A 6 15.48 -5.61 16.22
CA HIS A 6 16.24 -6.84 16.37
C HIS A 6 15.31 -8.04 16.19
N LEU A 7 15.51 -8.81 15.12
CA LEU A 7 14.71 -10.00 14.81
C LEU A 7 15.56 -11.26 15.06
N THR A 8 14.98 -12.27 15.72
CA THR A 8 15.66 -13.53 16.05
C THR A 8 14.81 -14.72 15.59
N GLY A 9 15.41 -15.72 14.93
CA GLY A 9 14.71 -16.94 14.49
C GLY A 9 15.39 -17.65 13.31
N GLU A 10 14.89 -18.83 12.95
CA GLU A 10 15.23 -19.54 11.70
C GLU A 10 14.13 -19.31 10.65
N LEU A 11 14.50 -19.32 9.37
CA LEU A 11 13.56 -19.20 8.25
C LEU A 11 13.26 -20.61 7.70
N ASP A 12 12.02 -21.09 7.88
CA ASP A 12 11.62 -22.49 7.61
C ASP A 12 11.93 -23.03 6.18
N ASP A 13 12.20 -22.19 5.17
CA ASP A 13 12.62 -22.63 3.82
C ASP A 13 13.95 -21.97 3.33
N CYS A 14 14.64 -21.19 4.17
CA CYS A 14 15.90 -20.57 3.81
C CYS A 14 16.97 -20.96 4.84
N PHE A 15 18.09 -21.52 4.38
CA PHE A 15 19.23 -21.86 5.25
C PHE A 15 20.01 -20.60 5.67
N CYS A 16 19.35 -19.68 6.36
CA CYS A 16 19.94 -18.47 6.90
C CYS A 16 19.24 -18.10 8.21
N ASP A 17 20.04 -17.69 9.18
CA ASP A 17 19.56 -17.10 10.41
C ASP A 17 19.17 -15.64 10.16
N VAL A 18 18.09 -15.21 10.82
CA VAL A 18 17.56 -13.86 10.67
C VAL A 18 18.58 -12.80 11.12
N GLU A 19 19.40 -13.12 12.13
CA GLU A 19 20.42 -12.22 12.66
C GLU A 19 21.50 -11.87 11.62
N SER A 20 21.97 -12.87 10.85
CA SER A 20 22.95 -12.66 9.78
C SER A 20 22.40 -11.77 8.67
N ILE A 21 21.12 -11.95 8.30
CA ILE A 21 20.46 -11.08 7.31
C ILE A 21 20.34 -9.66 7.87
N ASP A 22 19.88 -9.51 9.10
CA ASP A 22 19.68 -8.21 9.73
C ASP A 22 20.99 -7.42 9.80
N VAL A 23 22.05 -8.05 10.30
CA VAL A 23 23.38 -7.43 10.41
C VAL A 23 23.94 -7.09 9.03
N PHE A 24 23.83 -8.00 8.07
CA PHE A 24 24.33 -7.75 6.71
C PHE A 24 23.57 -6.62 6.03
N ASN A 25 22.23 -6.65 6.07
CA ASN A 25 21.39 -5.63 5.46
C ASN A 25 21.64 -4.26 6.10
N ASN A 26 21.46 -4.15 7.42
CA ASN A 26 21.44 -2.86 8.11
C ASN A 26 22.82 -2.17 8.13
N PHE A 27 23.90 -2.94 8.22
CA PHE A 27 25.25 -2.37 8.37
C PHE A 27 26.11 -2.40 7.10
N LYS A 28 25.88 -3.33 6.16
CA LYS A 28 26.72 -3.46 4.95
C LYS A 28 26.06 -2.92 3.70
N ILE A 29 24.77 -3.21 3.50
CA ILE A 29 24.06 -2.96 2.24
C ILE A 29 23.20 -1.70 2.29
N TYR A 30 22.32 -1.58 3.29
CA TYR A 30 21.35 -0.49 3.41
C TYR A 30 21.97 0.91 3.28
N PRO A 31 23.09 1.26 3.95
CA PRO A 31 23.69 2.58 3.80
C PRO A 31 24.20 2.88 2.38
N LYS A 32 24.56 1.84 1.61
CA LYS A 32 25.02 1.97 0.22
C LYS A 32 23.84 2.09 -0.72
N ILE A 33 22.82 1.24 -0.55
CA ILE A 33 21.60 1.27 -1.36
C ILE A 33 20.87 2.60 -1.17
N LYS A 34 20.74 3.10 0.06
CA LYS A 34 20.13 4.39 0.33
C LYS A 34 20.79 5.54 -0.45
N LYS A 35 22.13 5.58 -0.47
CA LYS A 35 22.90 6.57 -1.23
C LYS A 35 22.78 6.39 -2.75
N LEU A 36 22.51 5.16 -3.20
CA LEU A 36 22.34 4.84 -4.62
C LEU A 36 20.95 5.27 -5.10
N THR A 37 19.91 5.02 -4.30
CA THR A 37 18.52 5.41 -4.60
C THR A 37 18.30 6.92 -4.59
N GLU A 38 19.19 7.69 -3.94
CA GLU A 38 19.19 9.16 -3.97
C GLU A 38 19.80 9.74 -5.26
N ARG A 39 20.42 8.92 -6.12
CA ARG A 39 21.01 9.38 -7.40
C ARG A 39 19.94 9.58 -8.46
N ASP A 40 20.18 10.52 -9.38
CA ASP A 40 19.23 10.88 -10.44
C ASP A 40 18.71 9.68 -11.24
N TYR A 41 19.58 8.73 -11.58
CA TYR A 41 19.17 7.53 -12.30
C TYR A 41 18.14 6.67 -11.55
N PHE A 42 18.22 6.58 -10.21
CA PHE A 42 17.36 5.70 -9.41
C PHE A 42 16.20 6.41 -8.71
N ARG A 43 16.29 7.73 -8.52
CA ARG A 43 15.25 8.50 -7.83
C ARG A 43 14.03 8.79 -8.70
N TYR A 44 14.19 8.82 -10.02
CA TYR A 44 13.11 9.17 -10.94
C TYR A 44 12.50 7.93 -11.54
N TYR A 45 11.20 7.76 -11.36
CA TYR A 45 10.46 6.62 -11.89
C TYR A 45 9.43 7.11 -12.89
N ARG A 46 9.50 6.65 -14.14
CA ARG A 46 8.45 6.89 -15.13
C ARG A 46 7.25 6.04 -14.74
N VAL A 47 6.02 6.57 -14.77
CA VAL A 47 4.80 5.82 -14.43
C VAL A 47 3.55 6.47 -15.04
N ASN A 48 2.56 5.66 -15.42
CA ASN A 48 1.22 6.16 -15.80
C ASN A 48 0.22 5.88 -14.67
N LEU A 49 -0.15 6.95 -13.95
CA LEU A 49 -1.05 6.91 -12.80
C LEU A 49 -2.52 7.22 -13.17
N LYS A 50 -2.80 7.49 -14.45
CA LYS A 50 -4.12 7.90 -14.96
C LYS A 50 -4.87 6.76 -15.63
N ARG A 51 -4.35 5.53 -15.58
CA ARG A 51 -4.99 4.37 -16.20
C ARG A 51 -6.29 4.04 -15.46
N PRO A 52 -7.42 3.91 -16.16
CA PRO A 52 -8.65 3.48 -15.54
C PRO A 52 -8.55 2.00 -15.14
N CYS A 53 -9.19 1.64 -14.02
CA CYS A 53 -9.32 0.24 -13.61
C CYS A 53 -10.18 -0.53 -14.64
N PRO A 54 -9.69 -1.64 -15.23
CA PRO A 54 -10.45 -2.40 -16.22
C PRO A 54 -11.49 -3.35 -15.61
N PHE A 55 -11.46 -3.55 -14.28
CA PHE A 55 -12.24 -4.59 -13.61
C PHE A 55 -13.46 -4.06 -12.85
N TRP A 56 -13.35 -2.89 -12.23
CA TRP A 56 -14.44 -2.26 -11.49
C TRP A 56 -14.33 -0.73 -11.57
N PRO A 57 -15.46 -0.01 -11.46
CA PRO A 57 -15.43 1.44 -11.31
C PRO A 57 -14.72 1.81 -10.01
N ASP A 58 -14.05 2.96 -10.02
CA ASP A 58 -13.37 3.48 -8.85
C ASP A 58 -14.40 3.78 -7.74
N ASP A 59 -14.31 3.02 -6.64
CA ASP A 59 -15.15 3.16 -5.46
C ASP A 59 -14.41 3.83 -4.32
N SER A 60 -13.35 4.60 -4.63
CA SER A 60 -12.55 5.42 -3.71
C SER A 60 -13.38 6.53 -3.05
N HIS A 61 -14.42 6.14 -2.33
CA HIS A 61 -15.03 6.94 -1.30
C HIS A 61 -14.02 7.05 -0.17
N CYS A 62 -13.63 8.30 0.09
CA CYS A 62 -12.71 8.71 1.15
C CYS A 62 -12.95 7.89 2.43
N ALA A 63 -11.90 7.28 2.96
CA ALA A 63 -11.93 6.49 4.19
C ALA A 63 -12.14 7.38 5.43
N ILE A 64 -13.33 7.96 5.57
CA ILE A 64 -13.73 8.64 6.80
C ILE A 64 -13.90 7.59 7.90
N LYS A 65 -13.53 7.96 9.13
CA LYS A 65 -13.70 7.15 10.34
C LYS A 65 -15.17 6.76 10.63
N ASP A 66 -16.13 7.47 10.02
CA ASP A 66 -17.58 7.44 10.33
C ASP A 66 -18.48 7.52 9.08
N CYS A 67 -18.22 6.76 8.01
CA CYS A 67 -19.20 6.64 6.93
C CYS A 67 -19.33 5.20 6.41
N GLN A 68 -20.30 4.46 6.94
CA GLN A 68 -21.47 3.99 6.20
C GLN A 68 -22.46 3.30 7.17
N VAL A 69 -23.53 4.00 7.55
CA VAL A 69 -24.74 3.35 8.10
C VAL A 69 -25.73 3.27 6.94
N GLU A 70 -26.15 2.07 6.56
CA GLU A 70 -27.24 1.92 5.59
C GLU A 70 -28.50 2.60 6.12
N SER A 71 -29.18 3.37 5.27
CA SER A 71 -30.45 4.00 5.60
C SER A 71 -31.45 2.94 6.05
N CYS A 72 -31.80 2.97 7.33
CA CYS A 72 -32.75 2.03 7.91
C CYS A 72 -34.17 2.37 7.40
N PRO A 73 -34.94 1.41 6.86
CA PRO A 73 -36.32 1.67 6.45
C PRO A 73 -37.13 2.14 7.67
N GLU A 74 -38.02 3.12 7.46
CA GLU A 74 -38.77 3.77 8.55
C GLU A 74 -39.44 2.75 9.49
N SER A 75 -39.88 1.60 9.00
CA SER A 75 -40.50 0.53 9.81
C SER A 75 -39.63 0.04 10.98
N LYS A 76 -38.30 0.14 10.89
CA LYS A 76 -37.34 -0.31 11.91
C LYS A 76 -36.87 0.80 12.87
N VAL A 77 -37.27 2.05 12.64
CA VAL A 77 -36.94 3.17 13.54
C VAL A 77 -37.94 3.17 14.72
N PRO A 78 -37.49 3.13 15.99
CA PRO A 78 -38.38 3.18 17.15
C PRO A 78 -39.24 4.45 17.15
N VAL A 79 -40.51 4.32 17.53
CA VAL A 79 -41.52 5.40 17.40
C VAL A 79 -41.13 6.67 18.16
N GLY A 80 -40.34 6.55 19.23
CA GLY A 80 -39.83 7.69 20.02
C GLY A 80 -38.82 8.60 19.30
N ILE A 81 -38.24 8.16 18.19
CA ILE A 81 -37.28 8.94 17.38
C ILE A 81 -37.94 9.50 16.10
N LYS A 82 -39.13 9.01 15.73
CA LYS A 82 -39.79 9.32 14.45
C LYS A 82 -40.41 10.72 14.34
N SER A 83 -40.54 11.47 15.43
CA SER A 83 -40.96 12.86 15.39
C SER A 83 -40.77 13.49 16.76
N GLY A 84 -39.73 14.30 16.87
CA GLY A 84 -39.48 15.12 18.05
C GLY A 84 -38.74 16.37 17.64
N ASN A 85 -39.40 17.51 17.79
CA ASN A 85 -38.99 18.84 17.38
C ASN A 85 -37.79 19.36 18.21
N TYR A 86 -36.63 18.71 18.06
CA TYR A 86 -35.35 19.12 18.69
C TYR A 86 -34.33 19.56 17.64
N ASN A 87 -34.78 20.27 16.61
CA ASN A 87 -33.86 21.01 15.76
C ASN A 87 -33.42 22.28 16.50
N LYS A 88 -32.50 22.13 17.47
CA LYS A 88 -31.58 23.23 17.83
C LYS A 88 -30.42 23.30 16.83
N TYR A 89 -30.72 23.16 15.54
CA TYR A 89 -29.81 23.52 14.48
C TYR A 89 -30.20 24.93 14.02
N SER A 90 -29.55 25.94 14.57
CA SER A 90 -29.64 27.30 14.06
C SER A 90 -29.08 27.34 12.63
N GLN A 91 -29.81 27.93 11.68
CA GLN A 91 -29.34 28.21 10.31
C GLN A 91 -28.07 29.10 10.24
N ALA A 92 -27.56 29.57 11.38
CA ALA A 92 -26.23 30.19 11.49
C ALA A 92 -25.07 29.16 11.50
N ALA A 93 -25.32 27.88 11.81
CA ALA A 93 -24.31 26.82 11.76
C ALA A 93 -24.12 26.22 10.36
N SER A 94 -24.94 26.64 9.38
CA SER A 94 -24.78 26.29 7.97
C SER A 94 -23.95 27.31 7.17
N VAL A 95 -23.38 28.33 7.83
CA VAL A 95 -22.57 29.37 7.16
C VAL A 95 -21.09 29.36 7.59
N GLU A 96 -20.70 28.65 8.64
CA GLU A 96 -19.29 28.36 8.92
C GLU A 96 -19.12 26.92 9.42
N SER A 97 -19.09 25.98 8.49
CA SER A 97 -18.17 24.87 8.60
C SER A 97 -17.31 24.96 7.36
N ASP A 98 -16.12 25.52 7.53
CA ASP A 98 -14.97 25.14 6.73
C ASP A 98 -15.06 23.62 6.57
N VAL A 99 -15.52 23.19 5.40
CA VAL A 99 -15.55 21.78 5.03
C VAL A 99 -14.09 21.43 5.07
N SER A 100 -13.61 20.86 6.18
CA SER A 100 -12.24 20.42 6.29
C SER A 100 -12.10 19.37 5.20
N GLU A 101 -11.59 19.85 4.08
CA GLU A 101 -11.42 19.17 2.82
C GLU A 101 -10.70 17.87 3.13
N CYS A 102 -11.42 16.76 3.01
CA CYS A 102 -11.00 15.38 3.31
C CYS A 102 -9.48 15.24 3.51
N GLU A 103 -8.99 15.31 4.76
CA GLU A 103 -7.53 15.27 5.02
C GLU A 103 -6.87 14.03 4.41
N HIS A 104 -7.58 12.91 4.33
CA HIS A 104 -7.10 11.65 3.72
C HIS A 104 -6.87 11.75 2.20
N ALA A 105 -7.62 12.58 1.48
CA ALA A 105 -7.42 12.76 0.03
C ALA A 105 -6.08 13.46 -0.27
N LYS A 106 -5.56 14.24 0.68
CA LYS A 106 -4.25 14.91 0.58
C LYS A 106 -3.08 13.97 0.88
N LEU A 107 -3.28 12.93 1.70
CA LEU A 107 -2.19 12.02 2.10
C LEU A 107 -1.73 11.07 0.99
N GLY A 108 -2.65 10.65 0.12
CA GLY A 108 -2.35 9.80 -1.04
C GLY A 108 -1.99 10.56 -2.32
N ALA A 109 -2.02 11.90 -2.30
CA ALA A 109 -1.74 12.71 -3.47
C ALA A 109 -0.24 12.71 -3.81
N ILE A 110 0.08 12.50 -5.08
CA ILE A 110 1.45 12.46 -5.58
C ILE A 110 1.93 13.88 -5.90
N ASN A 111 3.11 14.22 -5.39
CA ASN A 111 3.83 15.43 -5.75
C ASN A 111 4.56 15.21 -7.09
N SER A 112 4.01 15.77 -8.16
CA SER A 112 4.55 15.70 -9.53
C SER A 112 5.45 16.89 -9.89
N THR A 113 5.93 17.65 -8.90
CA THR A 113 6.79 18.81 -9.14
C THR A 113 8.15 18.37 -9.68
N LEU A 114 8.48 18.78 -10.90
CA LEU A 114 9.76 18.54 -11.56
C LEU A 114 10.34 19.85 -12.08
N SER A 115 11.64 20.04 -11.89
CA SER A 115 12.33 21.22 -12.45
C SER A 115 12.42 21.14 -13.97
N ASN A 116 12.50 22.29 -14.65
CA ASN A 116 12.66 22.33 -16.10
C ASN A 116 13.95 21.65 -16.56
N GLN A 117 15.04 21.80 -15.81
CA GLN A 117 16.31 21.11 -16.09
C GLN A 117 16.16 19.60 -16.04
N THR A 118 15.38 19.08 -15.08
CA THR A 118 15.12 17.64 -14.98
C THR A 118 14.31 17.14 -16.17
N LYS A 119 13.33 17.94 -16.64
CA LYS A 119 12.53 17.58 -17.83
C LYS A 119 13.39 17.50 -19.09
N GLU A 120 14.29 18.46 -19.29
CA GLU A 120 15.25 18.44 -20.40
C GLU A 120 16.16 17.19 -20.32
N ALA A 121 16.65 16.85 -19.13
CA ALA A 121 17.46 15.65 -18.93
C ALA A 121 16.72 14.35 -19.30
N PHE A 122 15.41 14.27 -19.03
CA PHE A 122 14.61 13.09 -19.41
C PHE A 122 14.47 12.95 -20.93
N GLU A 123 14.40 14.06 -21.67
CA GLU A 123 14.44 14.02 -23.14
C GLU A 123 15.78 13.49 -23.65
N ASP A 124 16.89 13.89 -23.02
CA ASP A 124 18.21 13.34 -23.31
C ASP A 124 18.29 11.85 -23.03
N TRP A 125 17.73 11.39 -21.91
CA TRP A 125 17.71 9.96 -21.55
C TRP A 125 16.89 9.16 -22.56
N ALA A 126 15.70 9.66 -22.94
CA ALA A 126 14.87 9.03 -23.97
C ALA A 126 15.61 8.94 -25.31
N ARG A 127 16.27 10.02 -25.75
CA ARG A 127 17.09 10.03 -26.97
C ARG A 127 18.22 9.00 -26.91
N HIS A 128 18.92 8.92 -25.78
CA HIS A 128 20.00 7.96 -25.59
C HIS A 128 19.49 6.53 -25.64
N ASP A 129 18.41 6.22 -24.93
CA ASP A 129 17.84 4.87 -24.85
C ASP A 129 17.21 4.43 -26.19
N ASP A 130 16.58 5.34 -26.93
CA ASP A 130 16.06 5.08 -28.28
C ASP A 130 17.17 4.79 -29.30
N ALA A 131 18.38 5.32 -29.10
CA ALA A 131 19.52 5.10 -29.98
C ALA A 131 20.22 3.75 -29.73
N GLN A 132 19.93 3.06 -28.62
CA GLN A 132 20.53 1.76 -28.31
C GLN A 132 19.72 0.62 -28.95
N ASP A 133 20.44 -0.39 -29.44
CA ASP A 133 19.81 -1.64 -29.88
C ASP A 133 19.18 -2.34 -28.68
N HIS A 134 17.85 -2.40 -28.69
CA HIS A 134 17.10 -3.13 -27.67
C HIS A 134 17.33 -4.63 -27.89
N PHE A 135 18.22 -5.22 -27.08
CA PHE A 135 18.58 -6.64 -27.17
C PHE A 135 17.42 -7.59 -26.84
N CYS A 136 16.37 -7.09 -26.17
CA CYS A 136 15.17 -7.87 -25.83
C CYS A 136 13.91 -7.15 -26.33
N GLU A 137 12.96 -7.92 -26.86
CA GLU A 137 11.58 -7.47 -27.05
C GLU A 137 11.05 -7.02 -25.69
N LEU A 138 10.76 -5.73 -25.56
CA LEU A 138 10.17 -5.18 -24.35
C LEU A 138 8.83 -5.88 -24.13
N ASP A 139 8.56 -6.30 -22.89
CA ASP A 139 7.25 -6.87 -22.59
C ASP A 139 6.14 -5.85 -22.91
N ALA A 140 4.94 -6.36 -23.21
CA ALA A 140 3.82 -5.51 -23.64
C ALA A 140 3.47 -4.43 -22.61
N ALA A 141 3.69 -4.68 -21.31
CA ALA A 141 3.40 -3.73 -20.25
C ALA A 141 4.42 -2.58 -20.22
N VAL A 142 5.71 -2.89 -20.33
CA VAL A 142 6.82 -1.94 -20.43
C VAL A 142 6.70 -1.13 -21.71
N LEU A 143 6.37 -1.77 -22.83
CA LEU A 143 6.16 -1.07 -24.09
C LEU A 143 4.96 -0.13 -24.02
N GLN A 144 3.86 -0.54 -23.38
CA GLN A 144 2.70 0.31 -23.14
C GLN A 144 3.03 1.47 -22.19
N MET A 145 3.90 1.25 -21.21
CA MET A 145 4.35 2.29 -20.27
C MET A 145 5.29 3.29 -20.95
N ARG A 146 6.16 2.83 -21.85
CA ARG A 146 7.10 3.66 -22.62
C ARG A 146 6.41 4.49 -23.69
N THR A 147 5.36 3.95 -24.32
CA THR A 147 4.63 4.62 -25.40
C THR A 147 3.42 5.43 -24.91
N SER A 148 3.00 5.26 -23.65
CA SER A 148 1.85 5.99 -23.12
C SER A 148 2.18 7.49 -23.01
N PRO A 149 1.34 8.38 -23.61
CA PRO A 149 1.51 9.82 -23.52
C PRO A 149 1.24 10.35 -22.11
N ASP A 150 0.46 9.61 -21.32
CA ASP A 150 0.13 9.93 -19.93
C ASP A 150 1.17 9.42 -18.91
N ALA A 151 2.24 8.75 -19.37
CA ALA A 151 3.32 8.30 -18.51
C ALA A 151 4.30 9.44 -18.21
N GLU A 152 4.35 9.85 -16.95
CA GLU A 152 5.15 10.96 -16.46
C GLU A 152 6.25 10.44 -15.52
N TYR A 153 7.37 11.17 -15.42
CA TYR A 153 8.38 10.89 -14.40
C TYR A 153 7.95 11.44 -13.04
N VAL A 154 8.17 10.67 -11.98
CA VAL A 154 7.90 11.06 -10.59
C VAL A 154 9.20 10.96 -9.79
N ASP A 155 9.44 11.95 -8.93
CA ASP A 155 10.55 11.94 -7.99
C ASP A 155 10.19 11.14 -6.73
N LEU A 156 10.81 9.99 -6.56
CA LEU A 156 10.57 9.09 -5.42
C LEU A 156 11.00 9.71 -4.08
N LEU A 157 11.94 10.67 -4.09
CA LEU A 157 12.35 11.35 -2.86
C LEU A 157 11.29 12.34 -2.35
N LEU A 158 10.46 12.88 -3.24
CA LEU A 158 9.32 13.72 -2.89
C LEU A 158 8.07 12.90 -2.52
N ASN A 159 8.06 11.62 -2.89
CA ASN A 159 6.93 10.71 -2.74
C ASN A 159 7.36 9.42 -2.02
N PRO A 160 7.86 9.50 -0.77
CA PRO A 160 8.22 8.32 0.00
C PRO A 160 6.97 7.49 0.33
N GLU A 161 7.11 6.16 0.33
CA GLU A 161 6.08 5.26 0.84
C GLU A 161 5.87 5.52 2.34
N ARG A 162 4.63 5.85 2.72
CA ARG A 162 4.25 6.17 4.10
C ARG A 162 2.75 6.00 4.28
N PHE A 163 2.25 6.16 5.51
CA PHE A 163 0.82 6.09 5.79
C PHE A 163 0.00 7.09 4.95
N THR A 164 -0.90 6.58 4.10
CA THR A 164 -1.80 7.38 3.24
C THR A 164 -3.25 7.36 3.71
N GLY A 165 -3.59 6.52 4.70
CA GLY A 165 -4.97 6.31 5.13
C GLY A 165 -5.82 5.41 4.22
N TYR A 166 -5.26 4.87 3.14
CA TYR A 166 -5.94 3.89 2.27
C TYR A 166 -6.25 2.61 3.04
N LYS A 167 -7.51 2.20 3.19
CA LYS A 167 -7.93 1.03 3.98
C LYS A 167 -9.34 0.54 3.62
N GLY A 168 -9.78 -0.55 4.24
CA GLY A 168 -11.17 -1.00 4.16
C GLY A 168 -11.51 -1.78 2.88
N PRO A 169 -12.79 -1.85 2.47
CA PRO A 169 -13.24 -2.77 1.41
C PRO A 169 -12.53 -2.60 0.06
N SER A 170 -12.14 -1.37 -0.30
CA SER A 170 -11.38 -1.11 -1.53
C SER A 170 -9.99 -1.78 -1.45
N ALA A 171 -9.25 -1.55 -0.36
CA ALA A 171 -7.93 -2.15 -0.16
C ALA A 171 -7.99 -3.68 -0.05
N TRP A 172 -9.01 -4.21 0.65
CA TRP A 172 -9.27 -5.65 0.74
C TRP A 172 -9.51 -6.28 -0.62
N ARG A 173 -10.27 -5.60 -1.49
CA ARG A 173 -10.53 -6.06 -2.85
C ARG A 173 -9.23 -6.18 -3.64
N ILE A 174 -8.38 -5.16 -3.61
CA ILE A 174 -7.09 -5.18 -4.31
C ILE A 174 -6.23 -6.35 -3.83
N TRP A 175 -6.03 -6.49 -2.52
CA TRP A 175 -5.20 -7.57 -1.99
C TRP A 175 -5.79 -8.95 -2.29
N ASN A 176 -7.10 -9.14 -2.12
CA ASN A 176 -7.75 -10.40 -2.45
C ASN A 176 -7.54 -10.77 -3.92
N SER A 177 -7.74 -9.83 -4.85
CA SER A 177 -7.47 -10.06 -6.27
C SER A 177 -6.00 -10.45 -6.51
N ILE A 178 -5.02 -9.75 -5.93
CA ILE A 178 -3.59 -10.09 -6.10
C ILE A 178 -3.27 -11.50 -5.58
N TYR A 179 -3.79 -11.88 -4.41
CA TYR A 179 -3.57 -13.23 -3.88
C TYR A 179 -4.31 -14.31 -4.67
N GLU A 180 -5.41 -13.96 -5.33
CA GLU A 180 -6.21 -14.85 -6.18
C GLU A 180 -5.60 -15.06 -7.58
N GLU A 181 -4.74 -14.14 -8.05
CA GLU A 181 -3.94 -14.30 -9.28
C GLU A 181 -2.96 -15.50 -9.23
N ASN A 182 -2.82 -16.16 -8.08
CA ASN A 182 -2.10 -17.43 -7.93
C ASN A 182 -2.83 -18.58 -8.67
N CYS A 183 -2.86 -18.50 -10.00
CA CYS A 183 -3.67 -19.32 -10.91
C CYS A 183 -3.07 -20.69 -11.23
N PHE A 184 -2.02 -21.14 -10.55
CA PHE A 184 -1.46 -22.49 -10.71
C PHE A 184 -2.41 -23.63 -10.22
N LYS A 185 -3.65 -23.31 -9.83
CA LYS A 185 -4.62 -24.19 -9.16
C LYS A 185 -5.45 -25.03 -10.16
N PRO A 186 -5.72 -26.32 -9.88
CA PRO A 186 -7.04 -26.87 -10.20
C PRO A 186 -8.09 -26.12 -9.36
N ARG A 187 -9.23 -25.73 -9.95
CA ARG A 187 -10.28 -24.82 -9.42
C ARG A 187 -10.88 -25.14 -8.03
N SER A 188 -10.38 -26.12 -7.28
CA SER A 188 -10.98 -26.68 -6.06
C SER A 188 -10.33 -26.27 -4.72
N VAL A 189 -9.23 -25.51 -4.71
CA VAL A 189 -8.51 -25.13 -3.47
C VAL A 189 -8.58 -23.63 -3.23
N TYR A 190 -9.44 -23.20 -2.30
CA TYR A 190 -9.59 -21.79 -1.90
C TYR A 190 -8.62 -21.41 -0.79
N ARG A 191 -8.20 -20.15 -0.76
CA ARG A 191 -7.40 -19.59 0.33
C ARG A 191 -8.31 -19.37 1.55
N PRO A 192 -7.89 -19.75 2.76
CA PRO A 192 -8.59 -19.34 3.99
C PRO A 192 -8.53 -17.81 4.12
N LEU A 193 -9.68 -17.14 4.12
CA LEU A 193 -9.78 -15.67 4.12
C LEU A 193 -9.49 -15.04 5.49
N ASN A 194 -9.36 -15.82 6.56
CA ASN A 194 -9.14 -15.29 7.90
C ASN A 194 -8.06 -16.10 8.65
N PRO A 195 -6.80 -15.64 8.71
CA PRO A 195 -5.73 -16.31 9.45
C PRO A 195 -5.75 -16.02 10.97
N LEU A 196 -6.60 -15.09 11.44
CA LEU A 196 -6.52 -14.51 12.78
C LEU A 196 -7.24 -15.34 13.86
N VAL A 197 -7.85 -16.47 13.52
CA VAL A 197 -8.42 -17.38 14.51
C VAL A 197 -7.29 -18.27 15.04
N PRO A 198 -6.96 -18.26 16.34
CA PRO A 198 -5.79 -18.98 16.88
C PRO A 198 -5.78 -20.49 16.61
N ALA A 199 -6.97 -21.11 16.45
CA ALA A 199 -7.11 -22.52 16.10
C ALA A 199 -6.90 -22.81 14.59
N GLU A 200 -7.03 -21.80 13.72
CA GLU A 200 -6.90 -21.90 12.26
C GLU A 200 -5.48 -21.69 11.76
N VAL A 201 -4.59 -21.10 12.57
CA VAL A 201 -3.18 -20.88 12.21
C VAL A 201 -2.51 -22.19 11.77
N LYS A 202 -2.74 -23.28 12.50
CA LYS A 202 -2.25 -24.61 12.12
C LYS A 202 -2.88 -25.13 10.83
N GLY A 203 -4.17 -24.86 10.61
CA GLY A 203 -4.87 -25.22 9.38
C GLY A 203 -4.35 -24.45 8.16
N PHE A 204 -3.96 -23.19 8.36
CA PHE A 204 -3.35 -22.35 7.34
C PHE A 204 -1.97 -22.88 6.91
N TYR A 205 -1.09 -23.22 7.85
CA TYR A 205 0.22 -23.80 7.51
C TYR A 205 0.09 -25.15 6.80
N ASN A 206 -0.81 -26.02 7.26
CA ASN A 206 -1.09 -27.28 6.57
C ASN A 206 -1.62 -27.07 5.14
N TRP A 207 -2.49 -26.06 4.94
CA TRP A 207 -2.97 -25.69 3.61
C TRP A 207 -1.82 -25.20 2.73
N LEU A 208 -0.96 -24.34 3.27
CA LEU A 208 0.18 -23.77 2.54
C LEU A 208 1.20 -24.84 2.14
N GLU A 209 1.51 -25.78 3.03
CA GLU A 209 2.38 -26.94 2.75
C GLU A 209 1.78 -27.87 1.69
N GLY A 210 0.45 -27.98 1.63
CA GLY A 210 -0.28 -28.76 0.63
C GLY A 210 -0.28 -28.16 -0.78
N LEU A 211 0.27 -26.96 -0.98
CA LEU A 211 0.40 -26.33 -2.30
C LEU A 211 1.69 -26.74 -3.02
N CYS A 212 1.65 -26.74 -4.36
CA CYS A 212 2.86 -26.87 -5.20
C CYS A 212 3.89 -25.75 -4.88
N LEU A 213 5.17 -26.01 -5.17
CA LEU A 213 6.26 -25.09 -4.86
C LEU A 213 6.05 -23.69 -5.44
N GLU A 214 5.67 -23.58 -6.71
CA GLU A 214 5.46 -22.31 -7.42
C GLU A 214 4.38 -21.46 -6.74
N LYS A 215 3.33 -22.12 -6.23
CA LYS A 215 2.24 -21.46 -5.49
C LYS A 215 2.72 -20.92 -4.15
N ARG A 216 3.52 -21.71 -3.42
CA ARG A 216 4.09 -21.31 -2.14
C ARG A 216 5.04 -20.14 -2.32
N VAL A 217 5.88 -20.18 -3.36
CA VAL A 217 6.80 -19.09 -3.70
C VAL A 217 6.00 -17.83 -4.04
N PHE A 218 4.99 -17.90 -4.91
CA PHE A 218 4.14 -16.75 -5.22
C PHE A 218 3.48 -16.19 -3.95
N TYR A 219 2.86 -17.04 -3.14
CA TYR A 219 2.21 -16.61 -1.90
C TYR A 219 3.18 -15.90 -0.95
N ARG A 220 4.38 -16.46 -0.75
CA ARG A 220 5.41 -15.89 0.13
C ARG A 220 5.95 -14.56 -0.40
N LEU A 221 6.13 -14.42 -1.71
CA LEU A 221 6.56 -13.17 -2.33
C LEU A 221 5.52 -12.06 -2.12
N ILE A 222 4.24 -12.34 -2.41
CA ILE A 222 3.16 -11.37 -2.20
C ILE A 222 2.95 -11.07 -0.71
N SER A 223 3.04 -12.08 0.16
CA SER A 223 2.98 -11.88 1.61
C SER A 223 4.14 -11.04 2.13
N GLY A 224 5.35 -11.26 1.65
CA GLY A 224 6.52 -10.45 2.00
C GLY A 224 6.36 -8.99 1.55
N LEU A 225 5.85 -8.77 0.34
CA LEU A 225 5.53 -7.41 -0.16
C LEU A 225 4.46 -6.73 0.69
N HIS A 226 3.34 -7.41 0.98
CA HIS A 226 2.27 -6.88 1.82
C HIS A 226 2.79 -6.53 3.23
N SER A 227 3.59 -7.42 3.83
CA SER A 227 4.24 -7.14 5.12
C SER A 227 5.21 -5.96 5.05
N SER A 228 6.01 -5.85 3.98
CA SER A 228 6.93 -4.72 3.78
C SER A 228 6.18 -3.39 3.75
N ILE A 229 5.10 -3.30 2.98
CA ILE A 229 4.26 -2.10 2.91
C ILE A 229 3.73 -1.78 4.31
N ASN A 230 3.08 -2.73 4.98
CA ASN A 230 2.52 -2.51 6.32
C ASN A 230 3.58 -2.05 7.33
N ILE A 231 4.81 -2.55 7.25
CA ILE A 231 5.94 -2.10 8.08
C ILE A 231 6.30 -0.65 7.76
N HIS A 232 6.40 -0.25 6.49
CA HIS A 232 6.68 1.14 6.11
C HIS A 232 5.58 2.09 6.60
N LEU A 233 4.31 1.73 6.40
CA LEU A 233 3.16 2.50 6.91
C LEU A 233 3.18 2.63 8.44
N SER A 234 3.69 1.63 9.14
CA SER A 234 3.77 1.61 10.62
C SER A 234 4.97 2.39 11.15
N ALA A 235 6.10 2.35 10.44
CA ALA A 235 7.32 3.05 10.79
C ALA A 235 7.16 4.57 10.58
N ASP A 236 6.55 4.96 9.46
CA ASP A 236 6.28 6.35 9.09
C ASP A 236 4.78 6.68 9.24
N PHE A 237 4.22 6.35 10.41
CA PHE A 237 2.84 6.64 10.75
C PHE A 237 2.67 8.12 11.16
N LEU A 238 1.55 8.73 10.74
CA LEU A 238 1.16 10.09 11.14
C LEU A 238 0.67 10.09 12.60
N LEU A 239 1.60 10.28 13.53
CA LEU A 239 1.27 10.63 14.91
C LEU A 239 1.23 12.14 15.07
N ASP A 240 0.27 12.63 15.85
CA ASP A 240 0.18 14.03 16.24
C ASP A 240 1.48 14.45 16.96
N ALA A 241 1.94 15.69 16.75
CA ALA A 241 3.30 16.17 17.08
C ALA A 241 3.69 16.07 18.58
N THR A 242 2.78 15.59 19.42
CA THR A 242 2.92 15.40 20.86
C THR A 242 3.33 13.99 21.27
N ILE A 243 3.26 12.99 20.37
CA ILE A 243 3.53 11.58 20.70
C ILE A 243 4.91 11.17 20.17
N THR A 244 5.78 10.71 21.08
CA THR A 244 7.06 10.11 20.70
C THR A 244 6.82 8.73 20.09
N ILE A 245 7.29 8.47 18.86
CA ILE A 245 7.24 7.15 18.23
C ILE A 245 8.15 6.21 19.03
N THR A 246 7.53 5.28 19.77
CA THR A 246 8.23 4.20 20.48
C THR A 246 8.06 2.89 19.72
N ALA A 247 8.94 1.90 19.96
CA ALA A 247 8.80 0.56 19.38
C ALA A 247 7.41 -0.05 19.65
N THR A 248 6.85 0.20 20.84
CA THR A 248 5.47 -0.19 21.20
C THR A 248 4.41 0.48 20.33
N THR A 249 4.60 1.75 19.97
CA THR A 249 3.68 2.47 19.06
C THR A 249 3.74 1.89 17.65
N THR A 250 4.95 1.60 17.13
CA THR A 250 5.13 0.98 15.81
C THR A 250 4.51 -0.41 15.74
N ILE A 251 4.67 -1.23 16.78
CA ILE A 251 4.05 -2.56 16.86
C ILE A 251 2.52 -2.45 16.90
N TYR A 252 1.98 -1.54 17.71
CA TYR A 252 0.53 -1.29 17.75
C TYR A 252 0.00 -0.85 16.38
N CYS A 253 0.68 0.12 15.74
CA CYS A 253 0.36 0.56 14.38
C CYS A 253 0.38 -0.62 13.41
N TYR A 254 1.40 -1.49 13.44
CA TYR A 254 1.49 -2.67 12.58
C TYR A 254 0.29 -3.61 12.72
N TYR A 255 -0.11 -3.94 13.94
CA TYR A 255 -1.29 -4.79 14.16
C TYR A 255 -2.58 -4.10 13.67
N THR A 256 -2.75 -2.80 13.93
CA THR A 256 -3.95 -2.06 13.47
C THR A 256 -4.02 -1.90 11.96
N ILE A 257 -2.88 -1.65 11.31
CA ILE A 257 -2.73 -1.56 9.85
C ILE A 257 -3.03 -2.92 9.24
N THR A 258 -2.38 -3.99 9.71
CA THR A 258 -2.60 -5.34 9.18
C THR A 258 -4.06 -5.79 9.32
N ALA A 259 -4.75 -5.42 10.40
CA ALA A 259 -6.18 -5.72 10.56
C ALA A 259 -7.11 -4.90 9.63
N SER A 260 -6.58 -3.85 9.00
CA SER A 260 -7.31 -2.95 8.09
C SER A 260 -7.15 -3.33 6.62
N TYR A 261 -6.37 -4.36 6.29
CA TYR A 261 -6.09 -4.87 4.93
C TYR A 261 -6.40 -6.35 4.75
#